data_AF-A0A8C6N056-F1
#
_entry.id   AF-A0A8C6N056-F1
#
_cell.length_a   1.000
_cell.length_b   1.000
_cell.length_c   1.000
_cell.angle_alpha   90.00
_cell.angle_beta   90.00
_cell.angle_gamma   90.00
#
_symmetry.space_group_name_H-M   'P 1'
#
loop_
_entity.id
_entity.type
_entity.pdbx_description
1 polymer ?
#
loop_
_entity_poly.entity_id
_entity_poly.type
_entity_poly.pdbx_seq_one_letter_code
_entity_poly.pdbx_strand_id
1 'polypeptide(L)'
;MPRPRKRQTGTAGPDRKKLSGKRTKTENSESTSVKLENSSLEMMTTFKNGGKNLSNYWLMKSEPESRLEKGIDMKFSIEDLKAQPKQTACWDGVRNYQARNFLRSMKLEDEAFFYHSNCKQPGIVGLMKIVKEAYPDHTQFEKSNPHYDPSSKEDDPKWSMVDVQFVRMMKRFIPLEELKTYHQAHKATGGPLKSMTLFTRQRLSVQPLTQEEFDFILSLEETEPS
;
A
#
# COMPACT_ATOMS: atom_id res chain seq x y z
N MET A 1 16.72 -30.01 43.34
CA MET A 1 18.11 -29.88 43.85
C MET A 1 19.10 -30.26 42.74
N PRO A 2 19.75 -29.30 42.06
CA PRO A 2 20.85 -29.60 41.13
C PRO A 2 22.18 -29.86 41.87
N ARG A 3 23.14 -30.55 41.22
CA ARG A 3 24.54 -30.60 41.67
C ARG A 3 25.53 -30.35 40.50
N PRO A 4 26.75 -29.83 40.75
CA PRO A 4 27.53 -29.12 39.72
C PRO A 4 28.96 -29.64 39.49
N ARG A 5 29.61 -29.22 38.38
CA ARG A 5 31.08 -29.06 38.10
C ARG A 5 31.30 -28.95 36.56
N LYS A 6 32.34 -28.33 35.99
CA LYS A 6 33.29 -27.27 36.41
C LYS A 6 33.93 -26.64 35.14
N ARG A 7 34.58 -25.46 35.23
CA ARG A 7 35.32 -24.77 34.15
C ARG A 7 36.72 -25.36 33.87
N GLN A 8 37.28 -25.14 32.66
CA GLN A 8 38.69 -24.74 32.32
C GLN A 8 38.95 -24.87 30.78
N THR A 9 39.88 -24.20 30.06
CA THR A 9 40.47 -22.83 30.06
C THR A 9 41.33 -22.61 28.78
N GLY A 10 41.37 -21.39 28.20
CA GLY A 10 42.36 -20.94 27.17
C GLY A 10 41.94 -21.15 25.69
N THR A 11 42.55 -20.49 24.66
CA THR A 11 43.53 -19.36 24.62
C THR A 11 43.48 -18.62 23.24
N ALA A 12 44.21 -17.51 23.05
CA ALA A 12 44.25 -16.68 21.81
C ALA A 12 44.99 -17.38 20.62
N GLY A 13 44.90 -16.99 19.33
CA GLY A 13 45.11 -15.68 18.64
C GLY A 13 46.33 -15.80 17.67
N PRO A 14 46.74 -14.81 16.83
CA PRO A 14 46.21 -13.50 16.44
C PRO A 14 45.56 -13.59 15.02
N ASP A 15 45.72 -12.78 13.93
CA ASP A 15 46.40 -11.51 13.59
C ASP A 15 45.65 -10.80 12.41
N ARG A 16 45.92 -9.50 12.18
CA ARG A 16 45.58 -8.71 10.99
C ARG A 16 46.54 -7.51 10.86
N LYS A 17 47.20 -7.32 9.70
CA LYS A 17 48.15 -6.22 9.46
C LYS A 17 47.58 -5.04 8.64
N LYS A 18 48.21 -3.87 8.85
CA LYS A 18 47.95 -2.56 8.21
C LYS A 18 48.46 -2.48 6.76
N LEU A 19 48.00 -1.45 6.04
CA LEU A 19 48.75 -0.36 5.33
C LEU A 19 47.69 0.34 4.43
N SER A 20 47.34 1.64 4.48
CA SER A 20 48.03 2.93 4.60
C SER A 20 48.79 3.40 3.35
N GLY A 21 48.25 4.40 2.65
CA GLY A 21 48.89 5.10 1.52
C GLY A 21 48.37 6.54 1.38
N LYS A 22 49.27 7.49 1.10
CA LYS A 22 49.00 8.94 0.99
C LYS A 22 49.90 9.54 -0.09
N ARG A 23 49.34 10.28 -1.06
CA ARG A 23 49.97 11.30 -1.95
C ARG A 23 48.86 11.78 -2.93
N THR A 24 48.31 13.00 -2.85
CA THR A 24 48.83 14.36 -3.12
C THR A 24 49.07 14.72 -4.60
N LYS A 25 48.26 15.68 -5.06
CA LYS A 25 48.60 16.83 -5.92
C LYS A 25 49.00 16.60 -7.39
N THR A 26 48.25 17.24 -8.30
CA THR A 26 48.75 18.18 -9.34
C THR A 26 47.61 19.17 -9.65
N GLU A 27 47.94 20.40 -10.07
CA GLU A 27 47.01 21.51 -10.32
C GLU A 27 47.02 21.91 -11.82
N ASN A 28 46.01 22.69 -12.24
CA ASN A 28 45.95 23.46 -13.50
C ASN A 28 45.84 22.61 -14.80
N SER A 29 45.18 23.08 -15.86
CA SER A 29 45.13 24.47 -16.36
C SER A 29 43.75 24.93 -16.86
N GLU A 30 43.55 26.25 -16.80
CA GLU A 30 42.52 26.95 -17.58
C GLU A 30 42.91 27.01 -19.06
N SER A 31 41.90 27.08 -19.94
CA SER A 31 42.05 27.75 -21.23
C SER A 31 40.73 28.39 -21.66
N THR A 32 40.81 29.46 -22.43
CA THR A 32 39.76 30.48 -22.54
C THR A 32 38.83 30.32 -23.75
N SER A 33 37.55 30.64 -23.50
CA SER A 33 36.69 31.47 -24.34
C SER A 33 36.69 31.26 -25.87
N VAL A 34 35.57 30.73 -26.37
CA VAL A 34 34.95 31.26 -27.60
C VAL A 34 33.44 31.45 -27.35
N LYS A 35 32.94 32.68 -27.51
CA LYS A 35 31.51 32.92 -27.77
C LYS A 35 31.31 32.95 -29.28
N LEU A 36 30.36 32.18 -29.79
CA LEU A 36 29.72 32.43 -31.07
C LEU A 36 28.22 32.29 -30.89
N GLU A 37 27.49 33.32 -31.29
CA GLU A 37 26.04 33.31 -31.36
C GLU A 37 25.61 32.58 -32.64
N ASN A 38 24.47 31.89 -32.59
CA ASN A 38 23.67 31.64 -33.79
C ASN A 38 22.20 31.51 -33.38
N SER A 39 21.29 32.00 -34.23
CA SER A 39 19.91 32.29 -33.83
C SER A 39 18.87 31.34 -34.42
N SER A 40 17.76 31.22 -33.68
CA SER A 40 16.42 30.93 -34.19
C SER A 40 16.11 29.47 -34.57
N LEU A 41 14.83 29.13 -34.36
CA LEU A 41 14.25 27.78 -34.41
C LEU A 41 14.73 26.90 -33.24
N GLU A 42 13.88 26.18 -32.52
CA GLU A 42 12.50 25.76 -32.84
C GLU A 42 11.45 26.28 -31.85
N MET A 43 10.24 26.52 -32.36
CA MET A 43 9.04 26.81 -31.56
C MET A 43 8.23 25.52 -31.36
N MET A 44 8.59 24.68 -30.38
CA MET A 44 7.65 23.65 -29.89
C MET A 44 7.95 23.10 -28.48
N THR A 45 6.88 22.60 -27.86
CA THR A 45 6.89 21.73 -26.68
C THR A 45 7.73 22.18 -25.48
N THR A 46 7.17 23.07 -24.66
CA THR A 46 7.37 23.00 -23.20
C THR A 46 6.03 23.14 -22.49
N PHE A 47 5.18 22.11 -22.63
CA PHE A 47 4.14 21.88 -21.63
C PHE A 47 4.84 21.73 -20.28
N LYS A 48 4.51 22.61 -19.33
CA LYS A 48 5.03 22.52 -17.97
C LYS A 48 4.59 21.17 -17.41
N ASN A 49 5.53 20.24 -17.27
CA ASN A 49 5.32 18.99 -16.56
C ASN A 49 5.23 19.31 -15.06
N GLY A 50 4.11 19.89 -14.64
CA GLY A 50 3.79 20.14 -13.24
C GLY A 50 3.88 18.81 -12.53
N GLY A 51 4.80 18.69 -11.57
CA GLY A 51 5.18 17.41 -11.01
C GLY A 51 3.96 16.67 -10.49
N LYS A 52 3.57 15.59 -11.19
CA LYS A 52 2.54 14.67 -10.68
C LYS A 52 2.99 14.24 -9.30
N ASN A 53 2.17 14.52 -8.30
CA ASN A 53 2.35 13.90 -7.00
C ASN A 53 2.26 12.39 -7.23
N LEU A 54 3.26 11.63 -6.80
CA LEU A 54 3.30 10.18 -6.97
C LEU A 54 2.42 9.52 -5.89
N SER A 55 1.12 9.79 -5.98
CA SER A 55 0.09 9.15 -5.16
C SER A 55 0.16 7.64 -5.36
N ASN A 56 0.07 6.90 -4.26
CA ASN A 56 -0.03 5.44 -4.29
C ASN A 56 -1.51 5.06 -4.37
N TYR A 57 -1.80 4.01 -5.12
CA TYR A 57 -3.16 3.52 -5.31
C TYR A 57 -3.34 2.19 -4.60
N TRP A 58 -4.47 2.03 -3.92
CA TRP A 58 -4.73 0.90 -3.05
C TRP A 58 -6.08 0.24 -3.35
N LEU A 59 -6.24 -1.02 -2.93
CA LEU A 59 -7.53 -1.70 -2.83
C LEU A 59 -7.65 -2.28 -1.43
N MET A 60 -8.76 -1.97 -0.78
CA MET A 60 -9.00 -2.29 0.63
C MET A 60 -10.34 -3.02 0.73
N LYS A 61 -10.29 -4.26 1.21
CA LYS A 61 -11.43 -5.19 1.26
C LYS A 61 -12.18 -5.05 2.58
N SER A 62 -13.51 -4.94 2.51
CA SER A 62 -14.42 -5.02 3.64
C SER A 62 -15.61 -5.95 3.32
N GLU A 63 -16.42 -6.30 4.32
CA GLU A 63 -17.58 -7.20 4.19
C GLU A 63 -18.88 -6.39 4.29
N PRO A 64 -19.75 -6.34 3.25
CA PRO A 64 -20.97 -5.53 3.27
C PRO A 64 -22.22 -6.28 3.79
N GLU A 65 -22.16 -7.61 3.84
CA GLU A 65 -23.21 -8.48 4.40
C GLU A 65 -22.88 -8.83 5.86
N SER A 66 -23.90 -9.12 6.67
CA SER A 66 -23.73 -9.45 8.09
C SER A 66 -23.00 -10.78 8.30
N ARG A 67 -21.94 -10.76 9.11
CA ARG A 67 -21.18 -11.96 9.49
C ARG A 67 -20.61 -11.81 10.90
N LEU A 68 -21.05 -12.70 11.80
CA LEU A 68 -20.57 -12.73 13.17
C LEU A 68 -19.18 -13.38 13.27
N GLU A 69 -18.21 -12.65 13.83
CA GLU A 69 -16.92 -13.16 14.30
C GLU A 69 -16.91 -13.04 15.84
N LYS A 70 -16.73 -14.15 16.57
CA LYS A 70 -16.78 -14.18 18.06
C LYS A 70 -18.03 -13.54 18.70
N GLY A 71 -19.13 -13.38 17.95
CA GLY A 71 -20.40 -12.79 18.41
C GLY A 71 -20.58 -11.30 18.09
N ILE A 72 -19.63 -10.66 17.40
CA ILE A 72 -19.73 -9.27 16.90
C ILE A 72 -19.84 -9.31 15.38
N ASP A 73 -20.70 -8.46 14.80
CA ASP A 73 -20.88 -8.38 13.35
C ASP A 73 -19.72 -7.61 12.70
N MET A 74 -19.13 -8.19 11.66
CA MET A 74 -18.04 -7.61 10.88
C MET A 74 -18.50 -6.76 9.69
N LYS A 75 -19.82 -6.56 9.52
CA LYS A 75 -20.39 -5.74 8.46
C LYS A 75 -19.87 -4.29 8.47
N PHE A 76 -19.17 -3.91 7.41
CA PHE A 76 -18.86 -2.51 7.08
C PHE A 76 -18.83 -2.30 5.56
N SER A 77 -19.93 -1.78 5.01
CA SER A 77 -20.08 -1.43 3.60
C SER A 77 -19.65 0.03 3.31
N ILE A 78 -19.66 0.43 2.03
CA ILE A 78 -19.37 1.82 1.66
C ILE A 78 -20.51 2.77 2.07
N GLU A 79 -21.74 2.27 2.20
CA GLU A 79 -22.87 3.06 2.72
C GLU A 79 -22.71 3.30 4.23
N ASP A 80 -22.16 2.32 4.97
CA ASP A 80 -21.82 2.50 6.38
C ASP A 80 -20.70 3.56 6.53
N LEU A 81 -19.67 3.55 5.68
CA LEU A 81 -18.64 4.60 5.62
C LEU A 81 -19.25 5.99 5.28
N LYS A 82 -20.16 6.06 4.31
CA LYS A 82 -20.84 7.31 3.91
C LYS A 82 -21.72 7.88 5.01
N ALA A 83 -22.21 7.06 5.93
CA ALA A 83 -23.02 7.46 7.09
C ALA A 83 -22.18 7.92 8.31
N GLN A 84 -20.87 7.64 8.34
CA GLN A 84 -20.01 8.08 9.44
C GLN A 84 -19.85 9.61 9.51
N PRO A 85 -19.52 10.19 10.68
CA PRO A 85 -19.16 11.60 10.80
C PRO A 85 -18.04 11.99 9.82
N LYS A 86 -18.27 13.06 9.04
CA LYS A 86 -17.39 13.50 7.93
C LYS A 86 -17.12 12.42 6.86
N GLN A 87 -17.93 11.37 6.81
CA GLN A 87 -17.76 10.18 5.97
C GLN A 87 -16.39 9.51 6.16
N THR A 88 -15.89 9.53 7.41
CA THR A 88 -14.54 9.09 7.81
C THR A 88 -14.61 7.94 8.81
N ALA A 89 -13.78 6.92 8.65
CA ALA A 89 -13.65 5.80 9.57
C ALA A 89 -12.19 5.38 9.75
N CYS A 90 -11.85 4.80 10.91
CA CYS A 90 -10.63 4.01 11.05
C CYS A 90 -10.78 2.67 10.30
N TRP A 91 -9.67 2.16 9.76
CA TRP A 91 -9.63 0.86 9.06
C TRP A 91 -8.88 -0.19 9.89
N ASP A 92 -9.55 -0.66 10.95
CA ASP A 92 -9.02 -1.58 11.95
C ASP A 92 -8.99 -3.05 11.47
N GLY A 93 -8.86 -4.00 12.42
CA GLY A 93 -9.04 -5.44 12.18
C GLY A 93 -7.99 -6.13 11.30
N VAL A 94 -7.07 -5.39 10.68
CA VAL A 94 -6.02 -5.97 9.83
C VAL A 94 -5.01 -6.77 10.67
N ARG A 95 -5.10 -8.10 10.60
CA ARG A 95 -4.22 -9.08 11.27
C ARG A 95 -3.32 -9.88 10.32
N ASN A 96 -3.02 -9.32 9.15
CA ASN A 96 -2.06 -9.88 8.19
C ASN A 96 -0.82 -8.97 8.12
N TYR A 97 0.38 -9.50 8.39
CA TYR A 97 1.62 -8.73 8.44
C TYR A 97 1.96 -7.99 7.13
N GLN A 98 1.63 -8.58 5.97
CA GLN A 98 1.85 -7.92 4.67
C GLN A 98 0.86 -6.77 4.47
N ALA A 99 -0.43 -6.99 4.76
CA ALA A 99 -1.45 -5.94 4.69
C ALA A 99 -1.15 -4.78 5.65
N ARG A 100 -0.72 -5.08 6.88
CA ARG A 100 -0.25 -4.09 7.85
C ARG A 100 0.95 -3.28 7.34
N ASN A 101 1.90 -3.95 6.68
CA ASN A 101 3.05 -3.24 6.11
C ASN A 101 2.63 -2.29 4.97
N PHE A 102 1.60 -2.65 4.18
CA PHE A 102 1.01 -1.76 3.19
C PHE A 102 0.27 -0.57 3.82
N LEU A 103 -0.49 -0.79 4.90
CA LEU A 103 -1.06 0.32 5.70
C LEU A 103 0.04 1.27 6.20
N ARG A 104 1.16 0.72 6.69
CA ARG A 104 2.33 1.51 7.16
C ARG A 104 3.10 2.24 6.04
N SER A 105 2.84 1.96 4.77
CA SER A 105 3.40 2.71 3.63
C SER A 105 2.47 3.78 3.05
N MET A 106 1.17 3.76 3.37
CA MET A 106 0.18 4.74 2.91
C MET A 106 0.55 6.17 3.33
N LYS A 107 0.38 7.13 2.41
CA LYS A 107 0.54 8.57 2.60
C LYS A 107 -0.82 9.26 2.69
N LEU A 108 -0.86 10.48 3.23
CA LEU A 108 -2.05 11.34 3.16
C LEU A 108 -2.42 11.62 1.69
N GLU A 109 -3.72 11.63 1.40
CA GLU A 109 -4.30 11.80 0.05
C GLU A 109 -3.94 10.69 -0.97
N ASP A 110 -3.35 9.57 -0.55
CA ASP A 110 -3.38 8.32 -1.34
C ASP A 110 -4.84 7.88 -1.56
N GLU A 111 -5.16 7.36 -2.75
CA GLU A 111 -6.51 6.88 -3.09
C GLU A 111 -6.62 5.35 -2.97
N ALA A 112 -7.81 4.89 -2.56
CA ALA A 112 -8.11 3.48 -2.36
C ALA A 112 -9.49 3.11 -2.94
N PHE A 113 -9.53 2.02 -3.71
CA PHE A 113 -10.79 1.35 -4.05
C PHE A 113 -11.36 0.63 -2.82
N PHE A 114 -12.59 0.99 -2.46
CA PHE A 114 -13.39 0.23 -1.51
C PHE A 114 -13.92 -1.03 -2.22
N TYR A 115 -13.46 -2.19 -1.78
CA TYR A 115 -13.82 -3.48 -2.36
C TYR A 115 -14.76 -4.27 -1.43
N HIS A 116 -15.92 -4.67 -1.95
CA HIS A 116 -16.87 -5.55 -1.27
C HIS A 116 -16.43 -7.00 -1.43
N SER A 117 -16.23 -7.66 -0.30
CA SER A 117 -15.74 -9.04 -0.19
C SER A 117 -16.67 -9.90 0.67
N ASN A 118 -16.58 -11.22 0.50
CA ASN A 118 -17.36 -12.21 1.25
C ASN A 118 -18.89 -12.01 1.21
N CYS A 119 -19.38 -11.50 0.09
CA CYS A 119 -20.79 -11.21 -0.20
C CYS A 119 -21.22 -11.88 -1.52
N LYS A 120 -22.52 -11.84 -1.82
CA LYS A 120 -23.12 -12.39 -3.06
C LYS A 120 -22.66 -11.68 -4.32
N GLN A 121 -22.30 -10.41 -4.22
CA GLN A 121 -21.84 -9.56 -5.33
C GLN A 121 -20.51 -8.89 -4.95
N PRO A 122 -19.38 -9.63 -5.00
CA PRO A 122 -18.06 -9.09 -4.68
C PRO A 122 -17.51 -8.25 -5.84
N GLY A 123 -16.86 -7.13 -5.54
CA GLY A 123 -16.39 -6.18 -6.55
C GLY A 123 -16.02 -4.81 -5.97
N ILE A 124 -15.69 -3.86 -6.85
CA ILE A 124 -15.36 -2.47 -6.47
C ILE A 124 -16.62 -1.60 -6.54
N VAL A 125 -16.88 -0.84 -5.47
CA VAL A 125 -18.10 -0.02 -5.30
C VAL A 125 -17.84 1.49 -5.24
N GLY A 126 -16.63 1.91 -4.89
CA GLY A 126 -16.27 3.33 -4.88
C GLY A 126 -14.83 3.61 -4.48
N LEU A 127 -14.52 4.89 -4.41
CA LEU A 127 -13.24 5.45 -3.97
C LEU A 127 -13.36 6.08 -2.59
N MET A 128 -12.28 5.91 -1.83
CA MET A 128 -11.99 6.62 -0.59
C MET A 128 -10.50 7.05 -0.62
N LYS A 129 -10.11 7.96 0.27
CA LYS A 129 -8.72 8.42 0.40
C LYS A 129 -8.21 8.32 1.82
N ILE A 130 -6.90 8.26 1.99
CA ILE A 130 -6.24 8.22 3.30
C ILE A 130 -6.20 9.64 3.89
N VAL A 131 -6.84 9.85 5.04
CA VAL A 131 -6.84 11.14 5.77
C VAL A 131 -6.03 11.11 7.06
N LYS A 132 -5.46 9.96 7.42
CA LYS A 132 -4.47 9.79 8.50
C LYS A 132 -3.59 8.58 8.24
N GLU A 133 -2.27 8.79 8.26
CA GLU A 133 -1.29 7.71 8.12
C GLU A 133 -1.31 6.71 9.29
N ALA A 134 -0.59 5.59 9.14
CA ALA A 134 -0.70 4.45 10.03
C ALA A 134 -0.37 4.75 11.50
N TYR A 135 -1.28 4.37 12.39
CA TYR A 135 -1.17 4.49 13.84
C TYR A 135 -1.59 3.18 14.53
N PRO A 136 -1.35 2.99 15.84
CA PRO A 136 -1.74 1.77 16.56
C PRO A 136 -3.25 1.50 16.48
N ASP A 137 -3.61 0.27 16.12
CA ASP A 137 -4.99 -0.20 16.11
C ASP A 137 -5.46 -0.51 17.56
N HIS A 138 -6.46 0.21 18.08
CA HIS A 138 -6.90 0.00 19.47
C HIS A 138 -7.58 -1.37 19.69
N THR A 139 -8.21 -1.92 18.65
CA THR A 139 -8.94 -3.19 18.71
C THR A 139 -8.06 -4.39 19.06
N GLN A 140 -6.74 -4.28 18.86
CA GLN A 140 -5.80 -5.35 19.20
C GLN A 140 -5.66 -5.58 20.72
N PHE A 141 -6.04 -4.61 21.56
CA PHE A 141 -5.95 -4.67 23.02
C PHE A 141 -7.28 -5.00 23.71
N GLU A 142 -8.41 -4.83 23.00
CA GLU A 142 -9.76 -5.06 23.50
C GLU A 142 -10.10 -6.56 23.59
N LYS A 143 -10.07 -7.16 24.78
CA LYS A 143 -10.30 -8.62 24.98
C LYS A 143 -11.62 -9.17 24.42
N SER A 144 -12.65 -8.33 24.29
CA SER A 144 -13.96 -8.66 23.71
C SER A 144 -14.01 -8.53 22.18
N ASN A 145 -13.07 -7.81 21.58
CA ASN A 145 -13.06 -7.52 20.15
C ASN A 145 -12.63 -8.76 19.34
N PRO A 146 -13.20 -8.99 18.14
CA PRO A 146 -12.84 -10.15 17.35
C PRO A 146 -11.36 -10.20 16.96
N HIS A 147 -10.72 -9.04 16.87
CA HIS A 147 -9.34 -8.85 16.44
C HIS A 147 -8.35 -8.61 17.59
N TYR A 148 -8.72 -8.95 18.83
CA TYR A 148 -7.80 -9.01 19.98
C TYR A 148 -6.56 -9.88 19.71
N ASP A 149 -5.37 -9.36 20.03
CA ASP A 149 -4.11 -10.10 19.99
C ASP A 149 -3.41 -10.06 21.38
N PRO A 150 -3.51 -11.14 22.19
CA PRO A 150 -2.88 -11.20 23.52
C PRO A 150 -1.35 -11.21 23.49
N SER A 151 -0.75 -11.26 22.30
CA SER A 151 0.70 -11.19 22.10
C SER A 151 1.18 -9.82 21.63
N SER A 152 0.28 -8.86 21.40
CA SER A 152 0.63 -7.46 21.19
C SER A 152 0.76 -6.72 22.51
N LYS A 153 1.41 -5.55 22.49
CA LYS A 153 1.64 -4.70 23.65
C LYS A 153 1.45 -3.22 23.31
N GLU A 154 1.20 -2.42 24.32
CA GLU A 154 1.02 -0.97 24.19
C GLU A 154 2.35 -0.22 23.91
N ASP A 155 3.50 -0.77 24.33
CA ASP A 155 4.84 -0.21 24.09
C ASP A 155 5.41 -0.53 22.69
N ASP A 156 4.98 -1.64 22.07
CA ASP A 156 5.28 -2.00 20.67
C ASP A 156 4.03 -2.60 19.99
N PRO A 157 3.09 -1.75 19.51
CA PRO A 157 1.85 -2.20 18.88
C PRO A 157 2.10 -2.96 17.56
N LYS A 158 1.67 -4.23 17.55
CA LYS A 158 1.91 -5.15 16.43
C LYS A 158 1.09 -4.77 15.21
N TRP A 159 -0.12 -4.29 15.43
CA TRP A 159 -1.10 -3.97 14.40
C TRP A 159 -1.33 -2.47 14.30
N SER A 160 -1.70 -2.04 13.10
CA SER A 160 -1.84 -0.63 12.75
C SER A 160 -2.99 -0.45 11.80
N MET A 161 -3.64 0.71 11.90
CA MET A 161 -4.74 1.14 11.06
C MET A 161 -4.50 2.56 10.54
N VAL A 162 -5.28 2.97 9.55
CA VAL A 162 -5.32 4.31 8.96
C VAL A 162 -6.73 4.88 9.12
N ASP A 163 -6.91 6.19 8.98
CA ASP A 163 -8.27 6.74 8.80
C ASP A 163 -8.52 7.00 7.31
N VAL A 164 -9.64 6.51 6.81
CA VAL A 164 -10.10 6.67 5.42
C VAL A 164 -11.31 7.61 5.36
N GLN A 165 -11.42 8.38 4.29
CA GLN A 165 -12.59 9.22 4.00
C GLN A 165 -13.18 8.87 2.62
N PHE A 166 -14.49 8.71 2.54
CA PHE A 166 -15.22 8.53 1.28
C PHE A 166 -14.93 9.67 0.29
N VAL A 167 -14.71 9.34 -0.99
CA VAL A 167 -14.54 10.31 -2.08
C VAL A 167 -15.76 10.27 -3.00
N ARG A 168 -16.08 9.10 -3.58
CA ARG A 168 -17.25 8.92 -4.47
C ARG A 168 -17.61 7.44 -4.64
N MET A 169 -18.81 7.17 -5.14
CA MET A 169 -19.13 5.87 -5.74
C MET A 169 -18.42 5.72 -7.10
N MET A 170 -18.27 4.49 -7.57
CA MET A 170 -18.04 4.24 -9.00
C MET A 170 -19.32 4.62 -9.79
N LYS A 171 -19.20 5.03 -11.06
CA LYS A 171 -20.36 5.31 -11.95
C LYS A 171 -21.26 4.09 -12.12
N ARG A 172 -20.65 2.91 -12.17
CA ARG A 172 -21.30 1.60 -12.06
C ARG A 172 -20.50 0.67 -11.16
N PHE A 173 -21.15 -0.33 -10.58
CA PHE A 173 -20.46 -1.42 -9.89
C PHE A 173 -19.52 -2.17 -10.85
N ILE A 174 -18.32 -2.54 -10.37
CA ILE A 174 -17.32 -3.29 -11.15
C ILE A 174 -17.16 -4.68 -10.49
N PRO A 175 -17.80 -5.75 -11.00
CA PRO A 175 -17.80 -7.07 -10.38
C PRO A 175 -16.42 -7.76 -10.42
N LEU A 176 -16.18 -8.66 -9.46
CA LEU A 176 -14.98 -9.51 -9.42
C LEU A 176 -14.80 -10.32 -10.71
N GLU A 177 -15.88 -10.85 -11.30
CA GLU A 177 -15.81 -11.68 -12.50
C GLU A 177 -15.44 -10.88 -13.76
N GLU A 178 -15.81 -9.60 -13.83
CA GLU A 178 -15.36 -8.68 -14.90
C GLU A 178 -13.85 -8.42 -14.79
N LEU A 179 -13.40 -7.99 -13.59
CA LEU A 179 -11.97 -7.78 -13.29
C LEU A 179 -11.13 -9.04 -13.57
N LYS A 180 -11.68 -10.21 -13.26
CA LYS A 180 -11.07 -11.54 -13.49
C LYS A 180 -10.97 -11.88 -14.97
N THR A 181 -11.97 -11.51 -15.76
CA THR A 181 -11.99 -11.70 -17.23
C THR A 181 -10.90 -10.84 -17.87
N TYR A 182 -10.83 -9.55 -17.53
CA TYR A 182 -9.73 -8.68 -17.98
C TYR A 182 -8.37 -9.15 -17.47
N HIS A 183 -8.24 -9.60 -16.22
CA HIS A 183 -7.00 -10.18 -15.69
C HIS A 183 -6.52 -11.40 -16.48
N GLN A 184 -7.44 -12.30 -16.89
CA GLN A 184 -7.12 -13.47 -17.70
C GLN A 184 -6.70 -13.08 -19.12
N ALA A 185 -7.42 -12.16 -19.77
CA ALA A 185 -7.04 -11.64 -21.08
C ALA A 185 -5.66 -10.93 -21.05
N HIS A 186 -5.46 -10.04 -20.08
CA HIS A 186 -4.20 -9.29 -19.90
C HIS A 186 -2.98 -10.18 -19.58
N LYS A 187 -3.19 -11.35 -18.96
CA LYS A 187 -2.12 -12.36 -18.80
C LYS A 187 -1.62 -12.93 -20.13
N ALA A 188 -2.45 -12.99 -21.16
CA ALA A 188 -2.06 -13.43 -22.50
C ALA A 188 -1.55 -12.27 -23.38
N THR A 189 -2.17 -11.09 -23.28
CA THR A 189 -1.86 -9.92 -24.14
C THR A 189 -0.82 -8.96 -23.57
N GLY A 190 -0.46 -9.08 -22.29
CA GLY A 190 0.47 -8.17 -21.61
C GLY A 190 -0.16 -6.87 -21.08
N GLY A 191 -1.49 -6.73 -21.08
CA GLY A 191 -2.20 -5.54 -20.62
C GLY A 191 -2.15 -5.26 -19.09
N PRO A 192 -2.78 -4.18 -18.61
CA PRO A 192 -2.57 -3.64 -17.26
C PRO A 192 -2.77 -4.65 -16.12
N LEU A 193 -3.94 -5.30 -16.06
CA LEU A 193 -4.30 -6.16 -14.93
C LEU A 193 -3.54 -7.50 -14.86
N LYS A 194 -2.57 -7.79 -15.75
CA LYS A 194 -1.85 -9.08 -15.85
C LYS A 194 -1.31 -9.63 -14.52
N SER A 195 -0.88 -8.76 -13.62
CA SER A 195 -0.23 -9.10 -12.35
C SER A 195 -1.06 -8.78 -11.10
N MET A 196 -2.27 -8.25 -11.27
CA MET A 196 -3.06 -7.61 -10.22
C MET A 196 -3.15 -8.40 -8.91
N THR A 197 -2.81 -7.70 -7.82
CA THR A 197 -2.74 -8.22 -6.44
C THR A 197 -4.03 -8.93 -6.00
N LEU A 198 -5.18 -8.52 -6.53
CA LEU A 198 -6.49 -9.12 -6.26
C LEU A 198 -6.53 -10.62 -6.56
N PHE A 199 -5.91 -11.02 -7.67
CA PHE A 199 -5.89 -12.40 -8.16
C PHE A 199 -4.62 -13.15 -7.78
N THR A 200 -3.47 -12.47 -7.69
CA THR A 200 -2.19 -13.08 -7.31
C THR A 200 -2.02 -13.27 -5.80
N ARG A 201 -2.75 -12.50 -4.97
CA ARG A 201 -2.72 -12.56 -3.50
C ARG A 201 -4.13 -12.55 -2.90
N GLN A 202 -4.93 -13.56 -3.23
CA GLN A 202 -6.36 -13.70 -2.86
C GLN A 202 -6.65 -13.37 -1.38
N ARG A 203 -5.87 -13.94 -0.44
CA ARG A 203 -6.02 -13.79 1.03
C ARG A 203 -5.40 -12.50 1.61
N LEU A 204 -5.07 -11.51 0.79
CA LEU A 204 -4.57 -10.21 1.21
C LEU A 204 -5.70 -9.17 1.14
N SER A 205 -5.96 -8.46 2.25
CA SER A 205 -7.07 -7.49 2.40
C SER A 205 -6.72 -6.04 2.02
N VAL A 206 -5.46 -5.64 2.20
CA VAL A 206 -4.93 -4.33 1.79
C VAL A 206 -3.88 -4.57 0.72
N GLN A 207 -4.06 -3.98 -0.46
CA GLN A 207 -3.34 -4.32 -1.68
C GLN A 207 -2.85 -3.06 -2.40
N PRO A 208 -1.59 -2.97 -2.84
CA PRO A 208 -1.15 -1.93 -3.77
C PRO A 208 -1.65 -2.22 -5.20
N LEU A 209 -1.84 -1.14 -5.96
CA LEU A 209 -2.00 -1.11 -7.41
C LEU A 209 -0.92 -0.22 -8.03
N THR A 210 -0.56 -0.52 -9.26
CA THR A 210 0.14 0.42 -10.15
C THR A 210 -0.84 1.46 -10.72
N GLN A 211 -0.31 2.58 -11.23
CA GLN A 211 -1.10 3.57 -11.98
C GLN A 211 -1.82 2.91 -13.17
N GLU A 212 -1.18 1.99 -13.90
CA GLU A 212 -1.80 1.28 -15.03
C GLU A 212 -3.04 0.48 -14.60
N GLU A 213 -2.98 -0.20 -13.46
CA GLU A 213 -4.11 -0.99 -12.93
C GLU A 213 -5.22 -0.09 -12.38
N PHE A 214 -4.87 1.04 -11.75
CA PHE A 214 -5.84 2.01 -11.26
C PHE A 214 -6.58 2.70 -12.41
N ASP A 215 -5.85 3.28 -13.37
CA ASP A 215 -6.39 3.96 -14.54
C ASP A 215 -7.25 3.02 -15.39
N PHE A 216 -6.85 1.74 -15.52
CA PHE A 216 -7.66 0.74 -16.22
C PHE A 216 -9.00 0.50 -15.51
N ILE A 217 -9.00 0.34 -14.17
CA ILE A 217 -10.24 0.13 -13.41
C ILE A 217 -11.16 1.36 -13.47
N LEU A 218 -10.60 2.57 -13.46
CA LEU A 218 -11.37 3.79 -13.71
C LEU A 218 -11.96 3.81 -15.13
N SER A 219 -11.23 3.34 -16.15
CA SER A 219 -11.76 3.31 -17.52
C SER A 219 -12.98 2.38 -17.70
N LEU A 220 -13.10 1.34 -16.88
CA LEU A 220 -14.29 0.47 -16.86
C LEU A 220 -15.56 1.20 -16.39
N GLU A 221 -15.44 2.31 -15.64
CA GLU A 221 -16.60 3.11 -15.23
C GLU A 221 -17.33 3.78 -16.40
N GLU A 222 -16.65 3.94 -17.54
CA GLU A 222 -17.20 4.57 -18.75
C GLU A 222 -17.75 3.56 -19.76
N THR A 223 -17.52 2.25 -19.56
CA THR A 223 -18.01 1.20 -20.46
C THR A 223 -19.32 0.63 -19.96
N GLU A 224 -20.20 0.22 -20.88
CA GLU A 224 -21.32 -0.68 -20.53
C GLU A 224 -20.79 -2.02 -19.97
N PRO A 225 -21.56 -2.71 -19.12
CA PRO A 225 -21.21 -4.06 -18.64
C PRO A 225 -21.12 -5.07 -19.80
N SER A 226 -20.12 -5.95 -19.73
CA SER A 226 -19.86 -7.05 -20.68
C SER A 226 -20.58 -8.35 -20.33
#